data_AF-A0A7J2WTD3-F1
#
_entry.id   AF-A0A7J2WTD3-F1
#
_cell.length_a   1.000
_cell.length_b   1.000
_cell.length_c   1.000
_cell.angle_alpha   90.00
_cell.angle_beta   90.00
_cell.angle_gamma   90.00
#
_symmetry.space_group_name_H-M   'P 1'
#
loop_
_entity.id
_entity.type
_entity.pdbx_description
1 polymer ?
#
loop_
_entity_poly.entity_id
_entity_poly.type
_entity_poly.pdbx_seq_one_letter_code
_entity_poly.pdbx_strand_id
1 'polypeptide(L)' 'MEARCPVCGSTLEVPDDAIPGELLDCNSCGALLEVFDDSGTLSLREAGGVLEDWGE' A
#
# COMPACT_ATOMS: atom_id res chain seq x y z
N MET A 1 3.78 -7.97 -10.07
CA MET A 1 5.13 -7.52 -9.62
C MET A 1 5.33 -7.73 -8.10
N GLU A 2 6.56 -7.64 -7.57
CA GLU A 2 6.82 -7.81 -6.12
C GLU A 2 7.25 -6.48 -5.48
N ALA A 3 6.68 -6.17 -4.30
CA ALA A 3 7.03 -4.98 -3.53
C ALA A 3 7.19 -5.33 -2.03
N ARG A 4 7.87 -4.48 -1.26
CA ARG A 4 8.02 -4.67 0.19
C ARG A 4 7.00 -3.86 0.96
N CYS A 5 6.43 -4.47 2.00
CA CYS A 5 5.61 -3.75 2.96
C CYS A 5 6.47 -2.68 3.67
N PRO A 6 6.09 -1.40 3.61
CA PRO A 6 6.81 -0.34 4.32
C PRO A 6 6.69 -0.43 5.85
N VAL A 7 5.74 -1.23 6.35
CA VAL A 7 5.44 -1.37 7.80
C VAL A 7 6.27 -2.49 8.44
N CYS A 8 6.23 -3.71 7.86
CA CYS A 8 6.88 -4.89 8.44
C CYS A 8 8.06 -5.42 7.63
N GLY A 9 8.27 -4.92 6.40
CA GLY A 9 9.36 -5.34 5.52
C GLY A 9 9.14 -6.66 4.76
N SER A 10 8.02 -7.36 4.98
CA SER A 10 7.65 -8.57 4.22
C SER A 10 7.46 -8.27 2.74
N THR A 11 7.79 -9.22 1.86
CA THR A 11 7.50 -9.15 0.44
C THR A 11 6.02 -9.44 0.18
N LEU A 12 5.39 -8.68 -0.72
CA LEU A 12 4.03 -8.86 -1.19
C LEU A 12 4.01 -8.94 -2.71
N GLU A 13 3.09 -9.75 -3.22
CA GLU A 13 2.78 -9.83 -4.63
C GLU A 13 1.74 -8.76 -4.96
N VAL A 14 2.12 -7.79 -5.79
CA VAL A 14 1.25 -6.73 -6.30
C VAL A 14 0.73 -7.17 -7.67
N PRO A 15 -0.60 -7.21 -7.90
CA PRO A 15 -1.15 -7.64 -9.16
C PRO A 15 -0.67 -6.75 -10.31
N ASP A 16 -0.42 -7.32 -11.49
CA ASP A 16 0.11 -6.55 -12.63
C ASP A 16 -0.90 -5.57 -13.24
N ASP A 17 -2.19 -5.71 -12.91
CA ASP A 17 -3.26 -4.76 -13.25
C ASP A 17 -3.48 -3.69 -12.16
N ALA A 18 -2.65 -3.69 -11.10
CA ALA A 18 -2.75 -2.72 -10.02
C ALA A 18 -2.55 -1.29 -10.54
N ILE A 19 -3.40 -0.37 -10.07
CA ILE A 19 -3.35 1.04 -10.42
C ILE A 19 -3.02 1.91 -9.21
N PRO A 20 -2.40 3.09 -9.38
CA PRO A 20 -2.22 4.04 -8.30
C PRO A 20 -3.56 4.38 -7.62
N GLY A 21 -3.58 4.34 -6.28
CA GLY A 21 -4.76 4.49 -5.44
C GLY A 21 -5.45 3.18 -5.06
N GLU A 22 -5.06 2.05 -5.63
CA GLU A 22 -5.56 0.73 -5.20
C GLU A 22 -5.06 0.37 -3.80
N LEU A 23 -5.95 -0.23 -3.00
CA LEU A 23 -5.67 -0.65 -1.63
C LEU A 23 -5.39 -2.15 -1.57
N LEU A 24 -4.34 -2.53 -0.85
CA LEU A 24 -3.86 -3.89 -0.68
C LEU A 24 -3.62 -4.20 0.80
N ASP A 25 -4.04 -5.36 1.26
CA ASP A 25 -3.78 -5.81 2.64
C ASP A 25 -2.42 -6.52 2.73
N CYS A 26 -1.64 -6.19 3.76
CA CYS A 26 -0.46 -6.98 4.07
C CYS A 26 -0.84 -8.25 4.84
N ASN A 27 -0.83 -9.41 4.19
CA ASN A 27 -1.07 -10.70 4.85
C ASN A 27 -0.10 -11.03 6.02
N SER A 28 1.03 -10.32 6.13
CA SER A 28 2.02 -10.57 7.18
C SER A 28 1.79 -9.76 8.46
N CYS A 29 1.37 -8.49 8.36
CA CYS A 29 1.21 -7.61 9.53
C CYS A 29 -0.19 -6.99 9.64
N GLY A 30 -1.06 -7.19 8.65
CA GLY A 30 -2.41 -6.64 8.61
C GLY A 30 -2.50 -5.16 8.24
N ALA A 31 -1.39 -4.49 7.91
CA ALA A 31 -1.41 -3.11 7.46
C ALA A 31 -2.16 -2.98 6.13
N LEU A 32 -3.00 -1.94 6.01
CA LEU A 32 -3.58 -1.52 4.75
C LEU A 32 -2.54 -0.69 3.99
N LEU A 33 -2.27 -1.05 2.75
CA LEU A 33 -1.28 -0.42 1.89
C LEU A 33 -1.98 0.21 0.69
N GLU A 34 -1.44 1.30 0.17
CA GLU A 34 -1.89 1.93 -1.06
C GLU A 34 -0.80 1.85 -2.12
N VAL A 35 -1.19 1.45 -3.33
CA VAL A 35 -0.34 1.49 -4.52
C VAL A 35 -0.20 2.94 -4.95
N PHE A 36 1.02 3.40 -5.22
CA PHE A 36 1.26 4.74 -5.75
C PHE A 36 2.32 4.71 -6.86
N ASP A 37 2.26 5.69 -7.77
CA ASP A 37 3.31 5.89 -8.76
C ASP A 37 4.48 6.67 -8.15
N ASP A 38 5.66 6.06 -8.16
CA ASP A 38 6.93 6.70 -7.86
C ASP A 38 7.72 6.88 -9.16
N SER A 39 7.56 8.03 -9.80
CA SER A 39 8.29 8.41 -11.03
C SER A 39 8.18 7.36 -12.15
N GLY A 40 6.99 6.80 -12.38
CA GLY A 40 6.75 5.77 -13.38
C GLY A 40 6.95 4.33 -12.88
N THR A 41 7.21 4.12 -11.59
CA THR A 41 7.33 2.79 -10.97
C THR A 41 6.28 2.63 -9.88
N LEU A 42 5.47 1.57 -9.94
CA LEU A 42 4.52 1.26 -8.87
C LEU A 42 5.24 0.88 -7.58
N SER A 43 4.84 1.52 -6.49
CA SER A 43 5.37 1.32 -5.14
C SER A 43 4.23 1.24 -4.11
N LEU A 44 4.55 0.78 -2.88
CA LEU A 44 3.58 0.64 -1.80
C LEU A 44 3.87 1.62 -0.67
N ARG A 45 2.84 2.33 -0.20
CA ARG A 45 2.88 3.14 1.03
C ARG A 45 1.85 2.59 2.02
N GLU A 46 2.02 2.86 3.31
CA GLU A 46 0.93 2.62 4.26
C GLU A 46 -0.26 3.47 3.81
N ALA A 47 -1.41 2.83 3.57
CA ALA A 47 -2.62 3.55 3.28
C ALA A 47 -2.93 4.35 4.54
N GLY A 48 -2.99 5.68 4.40
CA GLY A 48 -3.37 6.55 5.49
C GLY A 48 -4.75 6.13 5.97
N GLY A 49 -4.80 5.35 7.05
CA GLY A 49 -6.01 5.17 7.82
C GLY A 49 -6.46 6.58 8.14
N VAL A 50 -7.71 6.89 7.75
CA VAL A 50 -8.51 8.02 8.24
C VAL A 50 -7.73 8.79 9.31
N LEU A 51 -7.10 9.91 8.91
CA LEU A 51 -6.67 10.94 9.87
C LEU A 51 -7.82 11.05 10.85
N GLU A 52 -7.56 10.84 12.14
CA GLU A 52 -8.53 10.90 13.24
C GLU A 52 -9.08 12.33 13.37
N ASP A 53 -9.76 12.80 12.34
CA ASP A 53 -10.30 14.14 12.12
C ASP A 53 -11.45 14.10 11.09
N TRP A 54 -12.16 12.97 11.00
CA TRP A 54 -13.54 12.99 10.47
C TRP A 54 -14.46 13.44 11.60
N GLY A 55 -14.32 14.70 12.04
CA GLY A 55 -15.05 15.20 13.19
C GLY A 55 -14.59 16.58 13.66
N GLU A 56 -14.88 17.61 12.86
CA GLU A 56 -15.40 18.87 13.38
C GLU A 56 -16.75 19.19 12.75
#